data_AF-A0A0H5QAV6-F1
#
_entry.id   AF-A0A0H5QAV6-F1
#
_cell.length_a   1.000
_cell.length_b   1.000
_cell.length_c   1.000
_cell.angle_alpha   90.00
_cell.angle_beta   90.00
_cell.angle_gamma   90.00
#
_symmetry.space_group_name_H-M   'P 1'
#
loop_
_entity.id
_entity.type
_entity.pdbx_description
1 polymer ?
#
loop_
_entity_poly.entity_id
_entity_poly.type
_entity_poly.pdbx_seq_one_letter_code
_entity_poly.pdbx_strand_id
1 'polypeptide(L)'
;MNAMPQTAAQNETLHTCSIIVDDAQDFSPMLLDAGRDDTLISESMIPQIRTVAALIAAERHDFSRSSPAEFTDAADFFAARILVLGVRRFHLDVSLLQILKTANSRARRFAEKHRLFFTPAQAELSLNKHKNRRLLTVETEHEVENKGNPVANSLAFVRKLHTLPL
;
A
#
# COMPACT_ATOMS: atom_id res chain seq x y z
N MET A 1 30.01 12.43 -24.29
CA MET A 1 28.81 13.10 -23.76
C MET A 1 27.62 12.36 -24.36
N ASN A 2 26.80 11.59 -23.65
CA ASN A 2 26.26 11.77 -22.30
C ASN A 2 26.18 10.44 -21.56
N ALA A 3 26.63 10.45 -20.31
CA ALA A 3 26.37 9.36 -19.38
C ALA A 3 24.86 9.25 -19.14
N MET A 4 24.33 8.04 -19.24
CA MET A 4 23.02 7.70 -18.69
C MET A 4 22.98 8.14 -17.22
N PRO A 5 21.89 8.74 -16.73
CA PRO A 5 21.74 8.93 -15.29
C PRO A 5 21.70 7.55 -14.65
N GLN A 6 22.78 7.19 -13.96
CA GLN A 6 22.79 6.09 -13.01
C GLN A 6 21.69 6.39 -12.00
N THR A 7 20.66 5.55 -11.96
CA THR A 7 19.69 5.54 -10.87
C THR A 7 20.50 5.19 -9.63
N ALA A 8 20.95 6.21 -8.90
CA ALA A 8 21.54 6.02 -7.59
C ALA A 8 20.48 5.28 -6.77
N ALA A 9 20.70 3.99 -6.52
CA ALA A 9 20.04 3.29 -5.45
C ALA A 9 20.53 3.97 -4.17
N GLN A 10 19.87 5.05 -3.78
CA GLN A 10 19.98 5.56 -2.43
C GLN A 10 19.59 4.37 -1.55
N ASN A 11 20.51 3.96 -0.67
CA ASN A 11 20.21 3.00 0.39
C ASN A 11 19.23 3.66 1.36
N GLU A 12 18.00 3.92 0.93
CA GLU A 12 16.90 4.24 1.81
C GLU A 12 16.69 3.00 2.67
N THR A 13 16.80 3.18 3.98
CA THR A 13 16.53 2.11 4.92
C THR A 13 15.03 1.83 4.85
N LEU A 14 14.67 0.68 4.30
CA LEU A 14 13.29 0.25 4.23
C LEU A 14 12.96 -0.59 5.45
N HIS A 15 11.78 -0.35 6.01
CA HIS A 15 11.29 -1.02 7.21
C HIS A 15 10.14 -1.95 6.85
N THR A 16 10.26 -3.22 7.23
CA THR A 16 9.23 -4.24 7.01
C THR A 16 8.12 -4.11 8.04
N CYS A 17 6.88 -4.07 7.58
CA CYS A 17 5.70 -4.15 8.42
C CYS A 17 4.62 -5.02 7.78
N SER A 18 3.69 -5.48 8.61
CA SER A 18 2.56 -6.29 8.19
C SER A 18 1.27 -5.49 8.34
N ILE A 19 0.40 -5.54 7.33
CA ILE A 19 -0.85 -4.80 7.27
C ILE A 19 -2.03 -5.77 7.29
N ILE A 20 -2.95 -5.58 8.22
CA ILE A 20 -4.28 -6.19 8.19
C ILE A 20 -5.12 -5.40 7.18
N VAL A 21 -5.47 -6.03 6.06
CA VAL A 21 -6.26 -5.39 4.98
C VAL A 21 -7.77 -5.51 5.22
N ASP A 22 -8.52 -4.48 4.86
CA ASP A 22 -9.94 -4.31 5.20
C ASP A 22 -10.92 -5.05 4.26
N ASP A 23 -10.42 -5.72 3.22
CA ASP A 23 -11.23 -6.41 2.18
C ASP A 23 -11.76 -7.80 2.62
N ALA A 24 -12.06 -7.98 3.91
CA ALA A 24 -12.53 -9.27 4.39
C ALA A 24 -13.62 -9.11 5.44
N GLN A 25 -14.85 -9.52 5.07
CA GLN A 25 -16.02 -9.48 5.94
C GLN A 25 -15.96 -10.42 7.17
N ASP A 26 -14.88 -11.19 7.35
CA ASP A 26 -14.83 -12.31 8.31
C ASP A 26 -13.67 -12.22 9.32
N PHE A 27 -13.36 -11.05 9.90
CA PHE A 27 -12.27 -10.89 10.88
C PHE A 27 -12.28 -12.00 11.96
N SER A 28 -11.17 -12.74 12.09
CA SER A 28 -11.00 -13.76 13.14
C SER A 28 -9.84 -13.35 14.06
N PRO A 29 -10.02 -13.36 15.40
CA PRO A 29 -8.96 -13.07 16.36
C PRO A 29 -7.70 -13.94 16.20
N MET A 30 -7.83 -15.13 15.60
CA MET A 30 -6.68 -16.01 15.30
C MET A 30 -5.70 -15.42 14.28
N LEU A 31 -6.10 -14.42 13.48
CA LEU A 31 -5.19 -13.68 12.59
C LEU A 31 -4.16 -12.85 13.34
N LEU A 32 -4.45 -12.45 14.58
CA LEU A 32 -3.52 -11.69 15.42
C LEU A 32 -2.37 -12.56 15.93
N ASP A 33 -2.60 -13.86 16.12
CA ASP A 33 -1.56 -14.78 16.63
C ASP A 33 -0.55 -15.17 15.53
N ALA A 34 -0.99 -15.13 14.27
CA ALA A 34 -0.13 -15.30 13.10
C ALA A 34 0.60 -14.01 12.67
N GLY A 35 0.20 -12.87 13.24
CA GLY A 35 0.81 -11.55 13.07
C GLY A 35 1.57 -11.10 14.32
N ARG A 36 2.18 -12.04 15.06
CA ARG A 36 3.08 -11.80 16.21
C ARG A 36 4.34 -10.98 15.89
N ASP A 37 4.38 -10.34 14.74
CA ASP A 37 5.38 -9.35 14.41
C ASP A 37 5.02 -8.06 15.14
N ASP A 38 6.00 -7.56 15.87
CA ASP A 38 5.96 -6.33 16.65
C ASP A 38 5.53 -5.08 15.84
N THR A 39 5.48 -5.17 14.51
CA THR A 39 5.20 -4.10 13.55
C THR A 39 3.87 -4.24 12.79
N LEU A 40 2.90 -4.97 13.33
CA LEU A 40 1.56 -5.13 12.73
C LEU A 40 0.73 -3.84 12.80
N ILE A 41 0.12 -3.42 11.67
CA ILE A 41 -0.83 -2.30 11.58
C ILE A 41 -2.16 -2.73 10.93
N SER A 42 -3.21 -1.94 11.14
CA SER A 42 -4.54 -2.13 10.57
C SER A 42 -4.87 -1.03 9.56
N GLU A 43 -5.20 -1.43 8.34
CA GLU A 43 -5.57 -0.51 7.27
C GLU A 43 -6.84 0.30 7.60
N SER A 44 -7.78 -0.29 8.34
CA SER A 44 -9.03 0.36 8.76
C SER A 44 -8.78 1.58 9.65
N MET A 45 -7.61 1.67 10.30
CA MET A 45 -7.17 2.82 11.10
C MET A 45 -6.51 3.93 10.27
N ILE A 46 -6.38 3.73 8.96
CA ILE A 46 -5.72 4.65 8.01
C ILE A 46 -6.72 5.00 6.89
N PRO A 47 -7.79 5.77 7.19
CA PRO A 47 -8.88 6.06 6.24
C PRO A 47 -8.43 6.76 4.96
N GLN A 48 -7.25 7.38 4.98
CA GLN A 48 -6.62 7.99 3.81
C GLN A 48 -6.42 6.98 2.67
N ILE A 49 -6.16 5.70 2.99
CA ILE A 49 -5.99 4.65 1.96
C ILE A 49 -7.28 4.47 1.16
N ARG A 50 -8.42 4.30 1.85
CA ARG A 50 -9.73 4.16 1.19
C ARG A 50 -10.09 5.42 0.41
N THR A 51 -9.82 6.59 0.98
CA THR A 51 -10.09 7.89 0.34
C THR A 51 -9.32 8.02 -0.97
N VAL A 52 -8.01 7.77 -0.95
CA VAL A 52 -7.15 7.87 -2.13
C VAL A 52 -7.50 6.79 -3.16
N ALA A 53 -7.78 5.56 -2.74
CA ALA A 53 -8.22 4.51 -3.66
C ALA A 53 -9.50 4.91 -4.41
N ALA A 54 -10.48 5.49 -3.71
CA ALA A 54 -11.71 5.99 -4.32
C ALA A 54 -11.46 7.16 -5.28
N LEU A 55 -10.56 8.09 -4.94
CA LEU A 55 -10.19 9.19 -5.83
C LEU A 55 -9.48 8.68 -7.10
N ILE A 56 -8.53 7.75 -6.97
CA ILE A 56 -7.87 7.11 -8.11
C ILE A 56 -8.89 6.41 -9.01
N ALA A 57 -9.83 5.66 -8.42
CA ALA A 57 -10.90 5.00 -9.13
C ALA A 57 -11.81 5.99 -9.88
N ALA A 58 -12.19 7.09 -9.23
CA ALA A 58 -12.99 8.14 -9.85
C ALA A 58 -12.27 8.80 -11.03
N GLU A 59 -10.97 9.07 -10.91
CA GLU A 59 -10.22 9.73 -11.98
C GLU A 59 -10.03 8.90 -13.22
N ARG A 60 -9.99 7.57 -13.10
CA ARG A 60 -9.92 6.67 -14.27
C ARG A 60 -11.30 6.39 -14.88
N HIS A 61 -12.39 6.73 -14.17
CA HIS A 61 -13.74 6.44 -14.64
C HIS A 61 -14.22 7.46 -15.69
N ASP A 62 -14.90 6.96 -16.71
CA ASP A 62 -15.60 7.76 -17.70
C ASP A 62 -17.04 7.97 -17.24
N PHE A 63 -17.31 9.16 -16.69
CA PHE A 63 -18.63 9.53 -16.15
C PHE A 63 -19.74 9.67 -17.20
N SER A 64 -19.42 9.52 -18.49
CA SER A 64 -20.45 9.42 -19.55
C SER A 64 -21.05 8.01 -19.66
N ARG A 65 -20.48 7.03 -18.96
CA ARG A 65 -20.94 5.63 -18.93
C ARG A 65 -21.71 5.32 -17.65
N SER A 66 -22.44 4.21 -17.66
CA SER A 66 -23.08 3.67 -16.45
C SER A 66 -22.04 3.40 -15.36
N SER A 67 -22.42 3.68 -14.12
CA SER A 67 -21.62 3.36 -12.93
C SER A 67 -21.33 1.85 -12.87
N PRO A 68 -20.07 1.45 -12.62
CA PRO A 68 -19.73 0.05 -12.40
C PRO A 68 -20.35 -0.47 -11.09
N ALA A 69 -20.46 -1.80 -10.97
CA ALA A 69 -20.89 -2.45 -9.73
C ALA A 69 -19.92 -2.17 -8.57
N GLU A 70 -18.62 -2.14 -8.86
CA GLU A 70 -17.56 -1.79 -7.93
C GLU A 70 -16.71 -0.66 -8.54
N PHE A 71 -16.60 0.46 -7.84
CA PHE A 71 -15.79 1.58 -8.31
C PHE A 71 -14.29 1.31 -8.11
N THR A 72 -13.91 0.87 -6.92
CA THR A 72 -12.52 0.60 -6.52
C THR A 72 -12.19 -0.88 -6.70
N ASP A 73 -11.01 -1.18 -7.25
CA ASP A 73 -10.48 -2.54 -7.34
C ASP A 73 -9.16 -2.71 -6.55
N ALA A 74 -8.60 -3.92 -6.54
CA ALA A 74 -7.35 -4.23 -5.84
C ALA A 74 -6.17 -3.33 -6.27
N ALA A 75 -6.07 -2.96 -7.55
CA ALA A 75 -4.98 -2.10 -8.02
C ALA A 75 -5.12 -0.66 -7.50
N ASP A 76 -6.35 -0.17 -7.28
CA ASP A 76 -6.58 1.14 -6.65
C ASP A 76 -6.09 1.15 -5.19
N PHE A 77 -6.34 0.07 -4.43
CA PHE A 77 -5.82 -0.07 -3.05
C PHE A 77 -4.30 -0.19 -2.99
N PHE A 78 -3.68 -0.95 -3.90
CA PHE A 78 -2.22 -1.00 -3.98
C PHE A 78 -1.64 0.37 -4.33
N ALA A 79 -2.23 1.09 -5.27
CA ALA A 79 -1.81 2.45 -5.63
C ALA A 79 -1.91 3.41 -4.44
N ALA A 80 -3.02 3.35 -3.70
CA ALA A 80 -3.21 4.14 -2.49
C ALA A 80 -2.18 3.81 -1.41
N ARG A 81 -1.86 2.53 -1.16
CA ARG A 81 -0.81 2.15 -0.20
C ARG A 81 0.57 2.71 -0.58
N ILE A 82 0.91 2.72 -1.87
CA ILE A 82 2.17 3.31 -2.35
C ILE A 82 2.23 4.81 -2.03
N LEU A 83 1.14 5.53 -2.29
CA LEU A 83 1.10 6.98 -2.12
C LEU A 83 0.93 7.42 -0.66
N VAL A 84 0.11 6.72 0.11
CA VAL A 84 -0.25 7.11 1.49
C VAL A 84 0.77 6.58 2.49
N LEU A 85 1.21 5.32 2.35
CA LEU A 85 2.13 4.69 3.30
C LEU A 85 3.60 4.77 2.87
N GLY A 86 3.88 5.22 1.64
CA GLY A 86 5.23 5.20 1.10
C GLY A 86 5.75 3.78 0.88
N VAL A 87 4.89 2.83 0.48
CA VAL A 87 5.34 1.45 0.20
C VAL A 87 6.32 1.44 -0.96
N ARG A 88 7.47 0.80 -0.76
CA ARG A 88 8.53 0.61 -1.76
C ARG A 88 8.66 -0.84 -2.21
N ARG A 89 8.33 -1.81 -1.36
CA ARG A 89 8.24 -3.23 -1.75
C ARG A 89 6.99 -3.89 -1.20
N PHE A 90 6.35 -4.72 -2.02
CA PHE A 90 5.30 -5.63 -1.59
C PHE A 90 5.82 -7.07 -1.66
N HIS A 91 5.63 -7.82 -0.58
CA HIS A 91 5.94 -9.24 -0.54
C HIS A 91 4.75 -10.01 -1.10
N LEU A 92 4.78 -10.33 -2.40
CA LEU A 92 3.64 -10.85 -3.16
C LEU A 92 3.95 -12.21 -3.77
N ASP A 93 2.89 -12.96 -4.07
CA ASP A 93 2.97 -14.08 -5.00
C ASP A 93 2.92 -13.62 -6.47
N VAL A 94 3.28 -14.51 -7.38
CA VAL A 94 3.38 -14.23 -8.82
C VAL A 94 2.05 -13.75 -9.43
N SER A 95 0.90 -14.17 -8.91
CA SER A 95 -0.41 -13.81 -9.47
C SER A 95 -0.74 -12.33 -9.30
N LEU A 96 -0.18 -11.68 -8.27
CA LEU A 96 -0.43 -10.26 -7.96
C LEU A 96 0.52 -9.29 -8.69
N LEU A 97 1.52 -9.80 -9.42
CA LEU A 97 2.49 -8.96 -10.13
C LEU A 97 1.85 -8.04 -11.17
N GLN A 98 0.84 -8.52 -11.89
CA GLN A 98 0.12 -7.69 -12.88
C GLN A 98 -0.75 -6.62 -12.21
N ILE A 99 -1.32 -6.94 -11.05
CA ILE A 99 -2.07 -5.98 -10.23
C ILE A 99 -1.12 -4.88 -9.75
N LEU A 100 0.08 -5.22 -9.26
CA LEU A 100 1.06 -4.23 -8.84
C LEU A 100 1.55 -3.35 -10.00
N LYS A 101 1.74 -3.90 -11.21
CA LYS A 101 2.06 -3.09 -12.40
C LYS A 101 0.96 -2.08 -12.71
N THR A 102 -0.29 -2.51 -12.64
CA THR A 102 -1.46 -1.64 -12.84
C THR A 102 -1.53 -0.57 -11.76
N ALA A 103 -1.31 -0.94 -10.50
CA ALA A 103 -1.28 -0.02 -9.36
C ALA A 103 -0.19 1.05 -9.52
N ASN A 104 1.03 0.67 -9.87
CA ASN A 104 2.12 1.61 -10.15
C ASN A 104 1.77 2.59 -11.29
N SER A 105 1.11 2.12 -12.34
CA SER A 105 0.64 2.98 -13.43
C SER A 105 -0.38 4.01 -12.96
N ARG A 106 -1.38 3.56 -12.18
CA ARG A 106 -2.43 4.43 -11.62
C ARG A 106 -1.87 5.43 -10.60
N ALA A 107 -1.01 4.96 -9.69
CA ALA A 107 -0.34 5.80 -8.71
C ALA A 107 0.51 6.89 -9.38
N ARG A 108 1.28 6.54 -10.42
CA ARG A 108 2.05 7.51 -11.20
C ARG A 108 1.15 8.60 -11.78
N ARG A 109 0.09 8.21 -12.50
CA ARG A 109 -0.82 9.16 -13.14
C ARG A 109 -1.49 10.09 -12.13
N PHE A 110 -1.92 9.54 -10.99
CA PHE A 110 -2.51 10.31 -9.91
C PHE A 110 -1.49 11.30 -9.32
N ALA A 111 -0.28 10.82 -9.02
CA ALA A 111 0.80 11.65 -8.49
C ALA A 111 1.20 12.78 -9.46
N GLU A 112 1.33 12.50 -10.76
CA GLU A 112 1.63 13.52 -11.78
C GLU A 112 0.56 14.62 -11.82
N LYS A 113 -0.72 14.23 -11.80
CA LYS A 113 -1.84 15.18 -11.84
C LYS A 113 -1.87 16.08 -10.60
N HIS A 114 -1.60 15.50 -9.42
CA HIS A 114 -1.64 16.19 -8.13
C HIS A 114 -0.27 16.72 -7.67
N ARG A 115 0.76 16.64 -8.52
CA ARG A 115 2.15 17.08 -8.25
C ARG A 115 2.74 16.46 -6.98
N LEU A 116 2.45 15.18 -6.75
CA LEU A 116 2.97 14.41 -5.64
C LEU A 116 4.29 13.73 -6.04
N PHE A 117 5.18 13.53 -5.07
CA PHE A 117 6.34 12.66 -5.28
C PHE A 117 5.88 11.20 -5.43
N PHE A 118 6.49 10.49 -6.38
CA PHE A 118 6.17 9.10 -6.65
C PHE A 118 7.41 8.29 -6.99
N THR A 119 7.58 7.19 -6.26
CA THR A 119 8.53 6.11 -6.56
C THR A 119 7.73 4.83 -6.73
N PRO A 120 7.88 4.10 -7.85
CA PRO A 120 7.15 2.86 -8.06
C PRO A 120 7.58 1.79 -7.07
N ALA A 121 6.60 1.04 -6.54
CA ALA A 121 6.88 -0.09 -5.67
C ALA A 121 7.28 -1.33 -6.47
N GLN A 122 8.17 -2.12 -5.88
CA GLN A 122 8.65 -3.39 -6.44
C GLN A 122 7.94 -4.57 -5.78
N ALA A 123 7.97 -5.72 -6.44
CA ALA A 123 7.52 -6.97 -5.84
C ALA A 123 8.74 -7.77 -5.36
N GLU A 124 8.69 -8.20 -4.11
CA GLU A 124 9.54 -9.25 -3.55
C GLU A 124 8.74 -10.55 -3.58
N LEU A 125 9.31 -11.64 -4.11
CA LEU A 125 8.59 -12.91 -4.17
C LEU A 125 8.48 -13.51 -2.77
N SER A 126 7.26 -13.59 -2.25
CA SER A 126 6.99 -14.27 -0.99
C SER A 126 6.67 -15.75 -1.24
N LEU A 127 7.56 -16.63 -0.76
CA LEU A 127 7.37 -18.09 -0.84
C LEU A 127 6.43 -18.62 0.25
N ASN A 128 6.06 -17.81 1.24
CA ASN A 128 5.16 -18.17 2.34
C ASN A 128 3.69 -18.16 1.88
N LYS A 129 3.38 -19.04 0.94
CA LYS A 129 2.16 -19.13 0.10
C LYS A 129 0.80 -19.11 0.82
N HIS A 130 0.70 -19.35 2.12
CA HIS A 130 -0.58 -19.79 2.70
C HIS A 130 -0.93 -19.34 4.11
N LYS A 131 -0.15 -18.50 4.80
CA LYS A 131 -0.49 -18.27 6.21
C LYS A 131 -1.73 -17.40 6.40
N ASN A 132 -1.90 -16.27 5.69
CA ASN A 132 -3.10 -15.44 5.84
C ASN A 132 -3.36 -14.53 4.62
N ARG A 133 -4.48 -14.72 3.92
CA ARG A 133 -4.91 -13.86 2.78
C ARG A 133 -5.20 -12.40 3.17
N ARG A 134 -5.18 -12.09 4.46
CA ARG A 134 -5.53 -10.76 5.03
C ARG A 134 -4.33 -10.02 5.60
N LEU A 135 -3.16 -10.64 5.55
CA LEU A 135 -1.91 -10.02 5.98
C LEU A 135 -1.11 -9.69 4.72
N LEU A 136 -0.82 -8.41 4.56
CA LEU A 136 0.05 -7.93 3.49
C LEU A 136 1.36 -7.48 4.12
N THR A 137 2.45 -8.16 3.81
CA THR A 137 3.80 -7.73 4.23
C THR A 137 4.34 -6.75 3.21
N VAL A 138 4.80 -5.60 3.69
CA VAL A 138 5.32 -4.51 2.85
C VAL A 138 6.58 -3.95 3.47
N GLU A 139 7.33 -3.22 2.66
CA GLU A 139 8.44 -2.39 3.12
C GLU A 139 8.15 -0.93 2.81
N THR A 140 8.33 -0.08 3.81
CA THR A 140 8.05 1.36 3.72
C THR A 140 9.24 2.17 4.19
N GLU A 141 9.29 3.46 3.82
CA GLU A 141 10.33 4.39 4.28
C GLU A 141 10.20 4.74 5.77
N HIS A 142 9.01 4.53 6.36
CA HIS A 142 8.73 4.87 7.74
C HIS A 142 8.72 3.62 8.61
N GLU A 143 9.45 3.64 9.72
CA GLU A 143 9.40 2.55 10.68
C GLU A 143 8.06 2.53 11.44
N VAL A 144 7.43 1.35 11.48
CA VAL A 144 6.33 1.08 12.40
C VAL A 144 6.91 0.75 13.77
N GLU A 145 6.60 1.56 14.78
CA GLU A 145 7.00 1.29 16.15
C GLU A 145 6.06 0.26 16.81
N ASN A 146 6.64 -0.69 17.54
CA ASN A 146 5.86 -1.56 18.40
C ASN A 146 5.38 -0.82 19.65
N LYS A 147 4.07 -0.57 19.71
CA LYS A 147 3.35 0.00 20.86
C LYS A 147 2.53 -1.05 21.60
N GLY A 148 2.76 -2.34 21.32
CA GLY A 148 2.15 -3.49 21.99
C GLY A 148 0.80 -3.94 21.45
N ASN A 149 0.19 -3.20 20.51
CA ASN A 149 -1.01 -3.64 19.81
C ASN A 149 -1.19 -2.95 18.44
N PRO A 150 -1.90 -3.57 17.48
CA PRO A 150 -2.03 -3.04 16.12
C PRO A 150 -2.71 -1.67 16.03
N VAL A 151 -3.65 -1.36 16.92
CA VAL A 151 -4.33 -0.05 16.94
C VAL A 151 -3.34 1.05 17.30
N ALA A 152 -2.58 0.86 18.38
CA ALA A 152 -1.56 1.81 18.82
C ALA A 152 -0.42 1.95 17.79
N ASN A 153 0.01 0.84 17.18
CA ASN A 153 0.99 0.84 16.09
C ASN A 153 0.48 1.68 14.91
N SER A 154 -0.77 1.46 14.48
CA SER A 154 -1.39 2.18 13.36
C SER A 154 -1.48 3.67 13.64
N LEU A 155 -1.98 4.06 14.83
CA LEU A 155 -2.09 5.47 15.21
C LEU A 155 -0.73 6.16 15.30
N ALA A 156 0.30 5.48 15.80
CA ALA A 156 1.67 5.99 15.83
C ALA A 156 2.23 6.13 14.41
N PHE A 157 1.97 5.17 13.53
CA PHE A 157 2.41 5.17 12.14
C PHE A 157 1.76 6.30 11.33
N VAL A 158 0.44 6.50 11.45
CA VAL A 158 -0.28 7.59 10.75
C VAL A 158 0.32 8.96 11.05
N ARG A 159 0.81 9.20 12.28
CA ARG A 159 1.45 10.47 12.65
C ARG A 159 2.77 10.74 11.93
N LYS A 160 3.43 9.71 11.39
CA LYS A 160 4.66 9.82 10.59
C LYS A 160 4.37 10.04 9.11
N LEU A 161 3.16 9.69 8.65
CA LEU A 161 2.81 9.77 7.24
C LEU A 161 2.66 11.22 6.80
N HIS A 162 3.12 11.49 5.59
CA HIS A 162 2.96 12.80 4.98
C HIS A 162 1.47 13.01 4.65
N THR A 163 0.95 14.19 4.98
CA THR A 163 -0.40 14.56 4.56
C THR A 163 -0.37 14.82 3.05
N LEU A 164 -1.12 14.04 2.28
CA LEU A 164 -1.27 14.29 0.85
C LEU A 164 -2.08 15.59 0.66
N PRO A 165 -1.57 16.58 -0.10
CA PRO A 165 -2.35 17.76 -0.47
C PRO A 165 -3.39 17.36 -1.53
N LEU A 166 -4.54 16.89 -1.08
CA LEU A 166 -5.68 16.47 -1.92
C LEU A 166 -6.80 17.49 -1.86
#